data_AF-A0A182SDT9-F1
#
_entry.id   AF-A0A182SDT9-F1
#
_cell.length_a   1.000
_cell.length_b   1.000
_cell.length_c   1.000
_cell.angle_alpha   90.00
_cell.angle_beta   90.00
_cell.angle_gamma   90.00
#
_symmetry.space_group_name_H-M   'P 1'
#
loop_
_entity.id
_entity.type
_entity.pdbx_description
1 polymer ?
#
loop_
_entity_poly.entity_id
_entity_poly.type
_entity_poly.pdbx_seq_one_letter_code
_entity_poly.pdbx_strand_id
1 'polypeptide(L)'
;MSLTVELFDLPAHQFRVFWGASGSMWQSLWNRFLDLTGDNPLALWTVGSYVYTSLIYWSIGLVYTLFDVTGRPGFLRRYKVQPGTNEPVDASRLRTVIRQVLFNQFCTGFPLLFIMYYLLPAHTRDN
;
A
#
# COMPACT_ATOMS: atom_id res chain seq x y z
N MET A 1 -32.40 -15.91 -27.01
CA MET A 1 -31.84 -15.00 -25.99
C MET A 1 -31.51 -13.70 -26.71
N SER A 2 -31.94 -12.54 -26.20
CA SER A 2 -31.83 -11.28 -26.96
C SER A 2 -30.39 -10.76 -26.95
N LEU A 3 -29.95 -10.18 -28.07
CA LEU A 3 -28.60 -9.64 -28.31
C LEU A 3 -28.14 -8.63 -27.23
N THR A 4 -29.10 -7.99 -26.57
CA THR A 4 -28.90 -7.09 -25.43
C THR A 4 -28.42 -7.81 -24.18
N VAL A 5 -28.88 -9.04 -23.92
CA VAL A 5 -28.49 -9.83 -22.74
C VAL A 5 -27.03 -10.28 -22.87
N GLU A 6 -26.63 -10.79 -24.05
CA GLU A 6 -25.23 -11.17 -24.30
C GLU A 6 -24.27 -9.98 -24.18
N LEU A 7 -24.66 -8.80 -24.68
CA LEU A 7 -23.84 -7.58 -24.64
C LEU A 7 -23.48 -7.17 -23.19
N PHE A 8 -24.40 -7.36 -22.23
CA PHE A 8 -24.16 -7.01 -20.83
C PHE A 8 -23.60 -8.18 -20.00
N ASP A 9 -23.91 -9.43 -20.36
CA ASP A 9 -23.45 -10.61 -19.62
C ASP A 9 -21.96 -10.91 -19.83
N LEU A 10 -21.43 -10.69 -21.04
CA LEU A 10 -20.02 -10.85 -21.35
C LEU A 10 -19.09 -10.03 -20.43
N PRO A 11 -19.22 -8.69 -20.34
CA PRO A 11 -18.38 -7.89 -19.46
C PRO A 11 -18.64 -8.18 -17.97
N ALA A 12 -19.88 -8.48 -17.58
CA ALA A 12 -20.21 -8.84 -16.20
C ALA A 12 -19.54 -10.16 -15.78
N HIS A 13 -19.51 -11.15 -16.67
CA HIS A 13 -18.79 -12.40 -16.47
C HIS A 13 -17.28 -12.17 -16.34
N GLN A 14 -16.68 -11.41 -17.26
CA GLN A 14 -15.24 -11.08 -17.20
C GLN A 14 -14.89 -10.35 -15.90
N PHE A 15 -15.74 -9.41 -15.46
CA PHE A 15 -15.53 -8.69 -14.20
C PHE A 15 -15.58 -9.62 -12.98
N ARG A 16 -16.54 -10.56 -12.94
CA ARG A 16 -16.61 -11.56 -11.87
C ARG A 16 -15.38 -12.45 -11.83
N VAL A 17 -14.91 -12.94 -12.98
CA VAL A 17 -13.69 -13.76 -13.08
C VAL A 17 -12.47 -12.96 -12.64
N PHE A 18 -12.32 -11.74 -13.14
CA PHE A 18 -11.23 -10.83 -12.75
C PHE A 18 -11.23 -10.58 -11.24
N TRP A 19 -12.38 -10.24 -10.66
CA TRP A 19 -12.49 -9.95 -9.25
C TRP A 19 -12.21 -11.18 -8.39
N GLY A 20 -12.75 -12.35 -8.76
CA GLY A 20 -12.46 -13.62 -8.10
C GLY A 20 -10.97 -13.99 -8.14
N ALA A 21 -10.35 -13.84 -9.32
CA ALA A 21 -8.90 -14.06 -9.48
C ALA A 21 -8.09 -13.09 -8.62
N SER A 22 -8.46 -11.81 -8.58
CA SER A 22 -7.80 -10.81 -7.74
C SER A 22 -7.90 -11.15 -6.25
N GLY A 23 -9.06 -11.62 -5.79
CA GLY A 23 -9.25 -12.08 -4.41
C GLY A 23 -8.37 -13.29 -4.09
N SER A 24 -8.31 -14.27 -4.97
CA SER A 24 -7.44 -15.45 -4.80
C SER A 24 -5.94 -15.09 -4.76
N MET A 25 -5.53 -14.09 -5.55
CA MET A 25 -4.17 -13.57 -5.54
C MET A 25 -3.86 -12.92 -4.19
N TRP A 26 -4.73 -12.03 -3.70
CA TRP A 26 -4.54 -11.38 -2.41
C TRP A 26 -4.51 -12.38 -1.25
N GLN A 27 -5.41 -13.36 -1.27
CA GLN A 27 -5.40 -14.44 -0.28
C GLN A 27 -4.09 -15.23 -0.31
N SER A 28 -3.59 -15.56 -1.51
CA SER A 28 -2.31 -16.28 -1.65
C SER A 28 -1.13 -15.45 -1.12
N LEU A 29 -1.12 -14.14 -1.34
CA LEU A 29 -0.08 -13.25 -0.83
C LEU A 29 -0.16 -13.16 0.70
N TRP A 30 -1.37 -13.05 1.26
CA TRP A 30 -1.58 -13.03 2.70
C TRP A 30 -1.14 -14.33 3.37
N ASN A 31 -1.50 -15.48 2.79
CA ASN A 31 -1.09 -16.78 3.32
C ASN A 31 0.45 -16.92 3.35
N ARG A 32 1.14 -16.54 2.27
CA ARG A 32 2.62 -16.54 2.24
C ARG A 32 3.23 -15.62 3.29
N PHE A 33 2.60 -14.48 3.54
CA PHE A 33 3.04 -13.55 4.57
C PHE A 33 2.87 -14.15 5.98
N LEU A 34 1.73 -14.82 6.25
CA LEU A 34 1.51 -15.55 7.49
C LEU A 34 2.50 -16.71 7.66
N ASP A 35 2.77 -17.47 6.59
CA ASP A 35 3.77 -18.55 6.60
C ASP A 35 5.18 -18.03 6.97
N LEU A 36 5.52 -16.79 6.58
CA LEU A 36 6.79 -16.15 6.90
C LEU A 36 6.83 -15.58 8.32
N THR A 37 5.73 -15.02 8.82
CA THR A 37 5.67 -14.41 10.16
C THR A 37 5.47 -15.46 11.26
N GLY A 38 4.86 -16.60 10.95
CA GLY A 38 4.58 -17.71 11.85
C GLY A 38 3.52 -17.38 12.90
N ASP A 39 3.40 -18.26 13.89
CA ASP A 39 2.35 -18.19 14.93
C ASP A 39 2.71 -17.24 16.09
N ASN A 40 3.75 -16.40 15.97
CA ASN A 40 4.13 -15.47 17.02
C ASN A 40 3.29 -14.19 16.95
N PRO A 41 2.33 -13.97 17.87
CA PRO A 41 1.44 -12.81 17.81
C PRO A 41 2.19 -11.49 17.96
N LEU A 42 3.27 -11.45 18.75
CA LEU A 42 4.10 -10.24 18.86
C LEU A 42 4.71 -9.89 17.50
N ALA A 43 5.30 -10.87 16.81
CA ALA A 43 5.93 -10.65 15.52
C ALA A 43 4.91 -10.23 14.45
N LEU A 44 3.75 -10.89 14.41
CA LEU A 44 2.67 -10.58 13.48
C LEU A 44 2.10 -9.16 13.69
N TRP A 45 1.74 -8.84 14.93
CA TRP A 45 1.10 -7.56 15.25
C TRP A 45 2.06 -6.38 15.24
N THR A 46 3.36 -6.61 15.46
CA THR A 46 4.36 -5.54 15.42
C THR A 46 5.07 -5.46 14.07
N VAL A 47 6.02 -6.36 13.83
CA VAL A 47 6.87 -6.39 12.64
C VAL A 47 6.04 -6.62 11.39
N GLY A 48 5.13 -7.60 11.43
CA GLY A 48 4.28 -7.94 10.30
C GLY A 48 3.42 -6.77 9.84
N SER A 49 2.68 -6.18 10.78
CA SER A 49 1.83 -5.01 10.51
C SER A 49 2.65 -3.79 10.07
N TYR A 50 3.83 -3.57 10.65
CA TYR A 50 4.73 -2.49 10.25
C TYR A 50 5.25 -2.66 8.81
N VAL A 51 5.69 -3.88 8.45
CA VAL A 51 6.15 -4.18 7.08
C VAL A 51 5.01 -4.02 6.09
N TYR A 52 3.84 -4.60 6.38
CA TYR A 52 2.67 -4.53 5.50
C TYR A 52 2.25 -3.09 5.23
N THR A 53 2.04 -2.29 6.29
CA THR A 53 1.62 -0.90 6.15
C THR A 53 2.69 -0.04 5.46
N SER A 54 3.97 -0.28 5.73
CA SER A 54 5.09 0.38 5.06
C SER A 54 5.14 0.06 3.56
N LEU A 55 4.91 -1.19 3.17
CA LEU A 55 4.88 -1.60 1.76
C LEU A 55 3.75 -0.91 0.99
N ILE A 56 2.55 -0.83 1.57
CA ILE A 56 1.42 -0.12 0.95
C ILE A 56 1.73 1.38 0.86
N TYR A 57 2.25 1.99 1.93
CA TYR A 57 2.65 3.40 1.93
C TYR A 57 3.68 3.71 0.84
N TRP A 58 4.76 2.93 0.78
CA TRP A 58 5.84 3.16 -0.17
C TRP A 58 5.46 2.80 -1.60
N SER A 59 4.65 1.76 -1.84
CA SER A 59 4.21 1.43 -3.20
C SER A 59 3.40 2.57 -3.84
N ILE A 60 2.40 3.08 -3.13
CA ILE A 60 1.58 4.20 -3.61
C ILE A 60 2.41 5.49 -3.66
N GLY A 61 3.16 5.78 -2.59
CA GLY A 61 4.00 6.99 -2.50
C GLY A 61 5.09 7.04 -3.56
N LEU A 62 5.71 5.91 -3.90
CA LEU A 62 6.70 5.81 -4.98
C LEU A 62 6.08 6.09 -6.34
N VAL A 63 4.86 5.62 -6.62
CA VAL A 63 4.19 5.93 -7.89
C VAL A 63 4.01 7.44 -8.05
N TYR A 64 3.50 8.13 -7.02
CA TYR A 64 3.36 9.59 -7.05
C TYR A 64 4.70 10.30 -7.15
N THR A 65 5.69 9.87 -6.36
CA THR A 65 7.05 10.45 -6.38
C THR A 65 7.70 10.27 -7.76
N LEU A 66 7.51 9.12 -8.41
CA LEU A 66 8.01 8.87 -9.76
C LEU A 66 7.33 9.80 -10.77
N PHE A 67 6.02 10.03 -10.66
CA PHE A 67 5.33 11.00 -11.52
C PHE A 67 5.84 12.42 -11.30
N ASP A 68 6.11 12.81 -10.06
CA ASP A 68 6.62 14.15 -9.75
C ASP A 68 8.06 14.35 -10.22
N VAL A 69 8.92 13.33 -10.12
CA VAL A 69 10.31 13.39 -10.59
C VAL A 69 10.40 13.30 -12.12
N THR A 70 9.62 12.41 -12.75
CA THR A 70 9.70 12.18 -14.21
C THR A 70 8.86 13.16 -15.02
N GLY A 71 7.85 13.79 -14.42
CA GLY A 71 6.90 14.66 -15.12
C GLY A 71 6.08 13.95 -16.19
N ARG A 72 6.00 12.62 -16.16
CA ARG A 72 5.34 11.77 -17.17
C ARG A 72 4.28 10.87 -16.55
N PRO A 73 3.27 10.46 -17.34
CA PRO A 73 2.98 10.83 -18.74
C PRO A 73 2.34 12.22 -18.88
N GLY A 74 2.68 12.94 -19.95
CA GLY A 74 2.29 14.36 -20.14
C GLY A 74 0.78 14.61 -20.13
N PHE A 75 -0.05 13.61 -20.44
CA PHE A 75 -1.51 13.74 -20.39
C PHE A 75 -2.05 13.91 -18.96
N LEU A 76 -1.34 13.46 -17.92
CA LEU A 76 -1.76 13.62 -16.53
C LEU A 76 -1.46 15.02 -15.99
N ARG A 77 -0.53 15.76 -16.61
CA ARG A 77 -0.19 17.13 -16.17
C ARG A 77 -1.37 18.09 -16.22
N ARG A 78 -2.33 17.86 -17.13
CA ARG A 78 -3.57 18.67 -17.24
C ARG A 78 -4.49 18.60 -16.02
N TYR A 79 -4.30 17.59 -15.16
CA TYR A 79 -5.11 17.37 -13.95
C TYR A 79 -4.38 17.77 -12.66
N LYS A 80 -3.17 18.36 -12.75
CA LYS A 80 -2.45 18.85 -11.57
C LYS A 80 -3.18 20.07 -10.98
N VAL A 81 -3.38 20.03 -9.66
CA VAL A 81 -4.02 21.11 -8.89
C VAL A 81 -3.12 22.36 -8.78
N GLN A 82 -1.78 22.22 -8.85
CA GLN A 82 -0.81 23.31 -8.78
C GLN A 82 0.21 23.24 -9.94
N PRO A 83 -0.05 23.89 -11.09
CA PRO A 83 0.86 23.89 -12.22
C PRO A 83 2.11 24.75 -11.93
N GLY A 84 3.31 24.22 -12.21
CA GLY A 84 4.58 24.98 -12.18
C GLY A 84 5.24 25.15 -10.81
N THR A 85 4.64 24.67 -9.72
CA THR A 85 5.26 24.69 -8.39
C THR A 85 6.23 23.51 -8.23
N ASN A 86 7.50 23.78 -7.91
CA ASN A 86 8.57 22.78 -7.70
C ASN A 86 8.78 21.81 -8.88
N GLU A 87 8.67 22.28 -10.13
CA GLU A 87 9.03 21.51 -11.32
C GLU A 87 10.35 22.03 -11.93
N PRO A 88 11.39 21.20 -12.12
CA PRO A 88 11.50 19.80 -11.67
C PRO A 88 11.70 19.69 -10.15
N VAL A 89 11.27 18.58 -9.57
CA VAL A 89 11.47 18.32 -8.13
C VAL A 89 12.96 18.38 -7.80
N ASP A 90 13.33 19.20 -6.82
CA ASP A 90 14.69 19.26 -6.32
C ASP A 90 15.06 17.93 -5.63
N ALA A 91 15.97 17.18 -6.25
CA ALA A 91 16.43 15.88 -5.78
C ALA A 91 17.08 15.95 -4.39
N SER A 92 17.72 17.07 -4.04
CA SER A 92 18.37 17.25 -2.73
C SER A 92 17.31 17.35 -1.62
N ARG A 93 16.25 18.13 -1.88
CA ARG A 93 15.10 18.26 -0.99
C ARG A 93 14.31 16.97 -0.90
N LEU A 94 14.10 16.27 -2.02
CA LEU A 94 13.43 14.97 -2.03
C LEU A 94 14.20 13.94 -1.18
N ARG A 95 15.52 13.84 -1.35
CA ARG A 95 16.35 12.96 -0.52
C ARG A 95 16.25 13.30 0.96
N THR A 96 16.20 14.58 1.29
CA THR A 96 16.05 15.05 2.68
C THR A 96 14.71 14.60 3.28
N VAL A 97 13.62 14.77 2.54
CA VAL A 97 12.29 14.33 2.96
C VAL A 97 12.22 12.82 3.10
N ILE A 98 12.73 12.05 2.14
CA ILE A 98 12.78 10.58 2.20
C ILE A 98 13.53 10.11 3.46
N ARG A 99 14.69 10.71 3.76
CA ARG A 99 15.45 10.39 4.98
C ARG A 99 14.66 10.70 6.24
N GLN A 100 13.95 11.82 6.26
CA GLN A 100 13.11 12.18 7.41
C GLN A 100 11.94 11.20 7.59
N VAL A 101 11.27 10.79 6.49
CA VAL A 101 10.18 9.81 6.55
C VAL A 101 10.69 8.48 7.08
N LEU A 102 11.83 7.98 6.58
CA LEU A 102 12.44 6.74 7.07
C LEU A 102 12.83 6.86 8.55
N PHE A 103 13.44 7.97 8.95
CA PHE A 103 13.76 8.23 10.36
C PHE A 103 12.50 8.20 11.23
N ASN A 104 11.43 8.88 10.82
CA ASN A 104 10.17 8.89 11.56
C ASN A 104 9.54 7.49 11.64
N GLN A 105 9.57 6.71 10.55
CA GLN A 105 9.03 5.35 10.53
C GLN A 105 9.81 4.43 11.49
N PHE A 106 11.14 4.46 11.47
CA PHE A 106 11.97 3.57 12.30
C PHE A 106 12.16 4.04 13.74
N CYS A 107 12.29 5.33 13.99
CA CYS A 107 12.60 5.87 15.31
C CYS A 107 11.35 6.29 16.09
N THR A 108 10.22 6.46 15.43
CA THR A 108 8.95 6.82 16.10
C THR A 108 7.87 5.79 15.84
N GLY A 109 7.59 5.46 14.58
CA GLY A 109 6.52 4.55 14.20
C GLY A 109 6.71 3.15 14.79
N PHE A 110 7.85 2.52 14.52
CA PHE A 110 8.12 1.15 14.97
C PHE A 110 8.19 1.00 16.51
N PRO A 111 8.91 1.86 17.27
CA PRO A 111 8.91 1.79 18.73
C PRO A 111 7.54 2.02 19.34
N LEU A 112 6.76 2.97 18.80
CA LEU A 112 5.39 3.22 19.25
C LEU A 112 4.53 1.97 19.09
N LEU A 113 4.64 1.29 17.94
CA LEU A 113 3.86 0.09 17.64
C LEU A 113 4.21 -1.07 18.60
N PHE A 114 5.49 -1.22 18.94
CA PHE A 114 5.95 -2.18 19.95
C PHE A 114 5.43 -1.83 21.35
N ILE A 115 5.50 -0.57 21.76
CA ILE A 115 4.97 -0.11 23.05
C ILE A 115 3.45 -0.36 23.12
N MET A 116 2.72 -0.02 22.06
CA MET A 116 1.26 -0.19 22.00
C MET A 116 0.83 -1.65 22.08
N TYR A 117 1.60 -2.60 21.55
CA TYR A 117 1.33 -4.03 21.72
C TYR A 117 1.25 -4.45 23.19
N TYR A 118 2.08 -3.87 24.07
CA TYR A 118 2.08 -4.17 25.50
C TYR A 118 1.06 -3.34 26.29
N LEU A 119 0.79 -2.10 25.86
CA LEU A 119 -0.17 -1.21 26.52
C LEU A 119 -1.63 -1.56 26.23
N LEU A 120 -1.92 -2.11 25.05
CA LEU A 120 -3.29 -2.51 24.70
C LEU A 120 -3.70 -3.76 25.50
N PRO A 121 -4.90 -3.76 26.13
CA PRO A 121 -5.39 -4.88 26.93
C PRO A 121 -5.43 -6.19 26.14
N ALA A 122 -5.14 -7.29 26.84
CA ALA A 122 -5.03 -8.66 26.35
C ALA A 122 -6.28 -9.27 25.68
N HIS A 123 -7.35 -8.51 25.42
CA HIS A 123 -8.65 -9.08 25.00
C HIS A 123 -8.61 -9.80 23.64
N THR A 124 -7.49 -9.74 22.92
CA THR A 124 -7.20 -10.46 21.67
C THR A 124 -6.18 -11.59 21.83
N ARG A 125 -5.75 -11.95 23.05
CA ARG A 125 -4.70 -12.96 23.30
C ARG A 125 -5.21 -14.40 23.44
N ASP A 126 -6.53 -14.58 23.56
CA ASP A 126 -7.19 -15.87 23.89
C ASP A 126 -8.28 -16.29 22.89
N ASN A 127 -8.06 -16.10 21.57
CA ASN A 127 -8.89 -16.72 20.53
C ASN A 127 -8.02 -17.34 19.44
#